data_AF-A0A525CVF8-F1
#
_entry.id   AF-A0A525CVF8-F1
#
_cell.length_a   1.000
_cell.length_b   1.000
_cell.length_c   1.000
_cell.angle_alpha   90.00
_cell.angle_beta   90.00
_cell.angle_gamma   90.00
#
_symmetry.space_group_name_H-M   'P 1'
#
loop_
_entity.id
_entity.type
_entity.pdbx_description
1 polymer ?
#
loop_
_entity_poly.entity_id
_entity_poly.type
_entity_poly.pdbx_seq_one_letter_code
_entity_poly.pdbx_strand_id
1 'polypeptide(L)'
;MAEYPFIRRCITETMEGLREGLTLFSASSRTAVIYSIKPDDPIFIFDPQNLLIGHEPKFKELYIDSDDWHKKNSLRYDKKKFSNVIPEKNLELAGLISYGGRSSSVGYQMWFTDHHPDMCCIGPTERWLEQAVYRFSHDIANEEELYTGISGGFLKEYATHAVRDYLVDEMNVLLGWDTQIRVYPILEAILKISRTPEEGEWPIGKLMFVEKQSLDKMNFTAEFPEEEQPVLDNVKHIRKLLQTVENSDLKLVAAENTIIGISGEDHPDFSITADFRGKYGFLKLNKNRVCSFSDGSFQSTTRKAKLVQVEEALMDSDMDPEDATDLFKIITGIVHNAASQRHGCTIVVDLNEHPGFMMGHSLVNPLDLRNPESLELAKSLSKVDGALHIGADLKLHDFACLLEGSYVPGESRGRGARFNSALRFTAEHESMIVIVVSSDNPVSVMMGGTVLETKWKHEASLICKIPVPLEHWVAASD
;
A
#
# COMPACT_ATOMS: atom_id res chain seq x y z
N MET A 1 -0.50 4.45 -38.70
CA MET A 1 0.05 4.30 -37.33
C MET A 1 1.58 4.37 -37.25
N ALA A 2 2.28 4.89 -38.29
CA ALA A 2 3.70 5.27 -38.22
C ALA A 2 3.92 6.72 -37.71
N GLU A 3 2.84 7.38 -37.28
CA GLU A 3 2.78 8.71 -36.67
C GLU A 3 2.25 8.46 -35.23
N TYR A 4 2.95 8.70 -34.12
CA TYR A 4 4.13 9.52 -33.85
C TYR A 4 5.05 8.78 -32.84
N PRO A 5 6.32 8.49 -33.19
CA PRO A 5 7.31 7.94 -32.25
C PRO A 5 7.41 8.74 -30.94
N PHE A 6 7.20 10.05 -31.02
CA PHE A 6 7.20 10.98 -29.90
C PHE A 6 6.13 10.69 -28.86
N ILE A 7 4.85 10.57 -29.24
CA ILE A 7 3.75 10.30 -28.29
C ILE A 7 4.01 9.00 -27.54
N ARG A 8 4.40 7.95 -28.28
CA ARG A 8 4.74 6.65 -27.68
C ARG A 8 5.86 6.80 -26.66
N ARG A 9 6.91 7.56 -26.98
CA ARG A 9 8.01 7.83 -26.06
C ARG A 9 7.54 8.53 -24.79
N CYS A 10 6.74 9.60 -24.91
CA CYS A 10 6.18 10.32 -23.77
C CYS A 10 5.35 9.41 -22.86
N ILE A 11 4.48 8.58 -23.44
CA ILE A 11 3.66 7.63 -22.69
C ILE A 11 4.53 6.61 -21.95
N THR A 12 5.46 5.96 -22.66
CA THR A 12 6.33 4.95 -22.06
C THR A 12 7.16 5.51 -20.91
N GLU A 13 7.84 6.65 -21.11
CA GLU A 13 8.69 7.25 -20.07
C GLU A 13 7.87 7.71 -18.85
N THR A 14 6.68 8.29 -19.07
CA THR A 14 5.76 8.69 -17.99
C THR A 14 5.26 7.47 -17.21
N MET A 15 4.81 6.44 -17.91
CA MET A 15 4.27 5.21 -17.34
C MET A 15 5.32 4.41 -16.58
N GLU A 16 6.55 4.30 -17.11
CA GLU A 16 7.67 3.64 -16.44
C GLU A 16 8.07 4.36 -15.16
N GLY A 17 8.20 5.69 -15.20
CA GLY A 17 8.47 6.51 -14.02
C GLY A 17 7.40 6.38 -12.94
N LEU A 18 6.13 6.45 -13.35
CA LEU A 18 4.97 6.23 -12.49
C LEU A 18 5.01 4.84 -11.84
N ARG A 19 5.25 3.80 -12.64
CA ARG A 19 5.31 2.40 -12.17
C ARG A 19 6.43 2.19 -11.17
N GLU A 20 7.64 2.66 -11.47
CA GLU A 20 8.80 2.52 -10.60
C GLU A 20 8.57 3.24 -9.27
N GLY A 21 8.07 4.48 -9.33
CA GLY A 21 7.75 5.27 -8.15
C GLY A 21 6.70 4.63 -7.25
N LEU A 22 5.57 4.21 -7.83
CA LEU A 22 4.51 3.50 -7.12
C LEU A 22 4.97 2.14 -6.59
N THR A 23 5.89 1.48 -7.29
CA THR A 23 6.48 0.22 -6.83
C THR A 23 7.30 0.38 -5.56
N LEU A 24 8.06 1.47 -5.47
CA LEU A 24 8.82 1.83 -4.28
C LEU A 24 7.91 2.29 -3.13
N PHE A 25 6.82 2.98 -3.44
CA PHE A 25 5.91 3.53 -2.44
C PHE A 25 4.94 2.48 -1.87
N SER A 26 4.37 1.60 -2.69
CA SER A 26 3.30 0.68 -2.27
C SER A 26 3.74 -0.76 -2.17
N ALA A 27 4.09 -1.32 -3.32
CA ALA A 27 4.56 -2.68 -3.58
C ALA A 27 4.63 -2.79 -5.12
N SER A 28 5.07 -3.93 -5.65
CA SER A 28 5.04 -4.22 -7.08
C SER A 28 3.74 -3.74 -7.75
N SER A 29 3.81 -2.66 -8.51
CA SER A 29 2.66 -1.97 -9.10
C SER A 29 2.77 -1.99 -10.61
N ARG A 30 1.61 -2.00 -11.27
CA ARG A 30 1.42 -1.94 -12.70
C ARG A 30 0.73 -0.63 -13.04
N THR A 31 0.93 -0.16 -14.27
CA THR A 31 0.33 1.08 -14.74
C THR A 31 -0.18 0.94 -16.16
N ALA A 32 -1.26 1.64 -16.46
CA ALA A 32 -1.86 1.70 -17.79
C ALA A 32 -2.48 3.07 -18.04
N VAL A 33 -2.74 3.39 -19.30
CA VAL A 33 -3.39 4.63 -19.71
C VAL A 33 -4.38 4.41 -20.84
N ILE A 34 -5.53 5.07 -20.75
CA ILE A 34 -6.48 5.26 -21.84
C ILE A 34 -6.43 6.74 -22.24
N TYR A 35 -6.25 7.07 -23.52
CA TYR A 35 -6.03 8.45 -23.94
C TYR A 35 -6.53 8.75 -25.36
N SER A 36 -6.75 10.03 -25.62
CA SER A 36 -6.93 10.62 -26.95
C SER A 36 -6.23 11.97 -27.00
N ILE A 37 -5.40 12.20 -28.02
CA ILE A 37 -4.54 13.40 -28.10
C ILE A 37 -5.33 14.60 -28.56
N LYS A 38 -6.00 14.51 -29.72
CA LYS A 38 -6.94 15.54 -30.17
C LYS A 38 -8.36 15.11 -29.80
N PRO A 39 -9.29 16.06 -29.58
CA PRO A 39 -10.68 15.73 -29.28
C PRO A 39 -11.29 14.73 -30.26
N ASP A 40 -11.04 14.91 -31.56
CA ASP A 40 -11.61 14.06 -32.63
C ASP A 40 -10.78 12.78 -32.91
N ASP A 41 -9.67 12.55 -32.20
CA ASP A 41 -8.87 11.33 -32.39
C ASP A 41 -9.58 10.13 -31.74
N PRO A 42 -9.46 8.91 -32.32
CA PRO A 42 -9.96 7.71 -31.67
C PRO A 42 -9.29 7.50 -30.32
N ILE A 43 -9.98 6.83 -29.41
CA ILE A 43 -9.46 6.53 -28.07
C ILE A 43 -8.53 5.31 -28.12
N PHE A 44 -7.36 5.46 -27.53
CA PHE A 44 -6.31 4.45 -27.47
C PHE A 44 -6.14 3.94 -26.03
N ILE A 45 -5.68 2.70 -25.92
CA ILE A 45 -5.26 2.08 -24.67
C ILE A 45 -3.79 1.65 -24.79
N PHE A 46 -3.05 1.86 -23.71
CA PHE A 46 -1.72 1.30 -23.52
C PHE A 46 -1.65 0.63 -22.15
N ASP A 47 -1.68 -0.71 -22.17
CA ASP A 47 -1.64 -1.57 -20.99
C ASP A 47 -0.63 -2.71 -21.16
N PRO A 48 0.68 -2.44 -21.07
CA PRO A 48 1.71 -3.43 -21.32
C PRO A 48 1.84 -4.49 -20.22
N GLN A 49 1.14 -4.34 -19.10
CA GLN A 49 1.22 -5.25 -17.94
C GLN A 49 -0.12 -5.93 -17.62
N ASN A 50 -1.08 -5.85 -18.55
CA ASN A 50 -2.40 -6.47 -18.41
C ASN A 50 -3.10 -6.04 -17.10
N LEU A 51 -2.93 -4.77 -16.71
CA LEU A 51 -3.60 -4.18 -15.54
C LEU A 51 -5.11 -4.12 -15.73
N LEU A 52 -5.55 -3.87 -16.96
CA LEU A 52 -6.93 -3.53 -17.29
C LEU A 52 -7.76 -4.74 -17.74
N ILE A 53 -7.15 -5.93 -17.84
CA ILE A 53 -7.85 -7.18 -18.19
C ILE A 53 -8.97 -7.47 -17.18
N GLY A 54 -10.13 -7.89 -17.69
CA GLY A 54 -11.35 -8.15 -16.91
C GLY A 54 -12.28 -6.95 -16.79
N HIS A 55 -11.83 -5.75 -17.18
CA HIS A 55 -12.63 -4.53 -17.17
C HIS A 55 -13.14 -4.11 -18.55
N GLU A 56 -12.95 -4.94 -19.59
CA GLU A 56 -13.38 -4.71 -20.97
C GLU A 56 -14.85 -4.28 -21.08
N PRO A 57 -15.82 -4.95 -20.42
CA PRO A 57 -17.22 -4.57 -20.53
C PRO A 57 -17.48 -3.14 -20.04
N LYS A 58 -16.76 -2.72 -18.98
CA LYS A 58 -16.93 -1.38 -18.41
C LYS A 58 -16.29 -0.31 -19.29
N PHE A 59 -15.14 -0.60 -19.89
CA PHE A 59 -14.52 0.33 -20.83
C PHE A 59 -15.30 0.46 -22.13
N LYS A 60 -15.94 -0.62 -22.60
CA LYS A 60 -16.88 -0.57 -23.70
C LYS A 60 -18.05 0.38 -23.41
N GLU A 61 -18.70 0.21 -22.26
CA GLU A 61 -19.80 1.07 -21.83
C GLU A 61 -19.39 2.55 -21.75
N LEU A 62 -18.23 2.84 -21.15
CA LEU A 62 -17.79 4.21 -20.87
C LEU A 62 -17.28 4.96 -22.11
N TYR A 63 -16.64 4.26 -23.06
CA TYR A 63 -15.87 4.89 -24.13
C TYR A 63 -16.31 4.56 -25.55
N ILE A 64 -16.99 3.42 -25.75
CA ILE A 64 -17.41 2.96 -27.09
C ILE A 64 -18.92 3.13 -27.25
N ASP A 65 -19.70 2.67 -26.26
CA ASP A 65 -21.16 2.75 -26.30
C ASP A 65 -21.68 4.15 -25.91
N SER A 66 -20.82 4.99 -25.32
CA SER A 66 -21.12 6.36 -24.92
C SER A 66 -20.11 7.37 -25.47
N ASP A 67 -20.64 8.50 -25.97
CA ASP A 67 -19.87 9.69 -26.36
C ASP A 67 -19.75 10.72 -25.22
N ASP A 68 -20.17 10.40 -24.00
CA ASP A 68 -20.19 11.38 -22.90
C ASP A 68 -18.79 11.88 -22.56
N TRP A 69 -17.79 11.00 -22.70
CA TRP A 69 -16.39 11.38 -22.53
C TRP A 69 -15.95 12.39 -23.60
N HIS A 70 -16.48 12.35 -24.82
CA HIS A 70 -16.18 13.31 -25.89
C HIS A 70 -16.98 14.62 -25.75
N LYS A 71 -18.23 14.55 -25.26
CA LYS A 71 -19.16 15.71 -25.20
C LYS A 71 -18.88 16.71 -24.07
N LYS A 72 -18.15 16.31 -23.02
CA LYS A 72 -17.78 17.19 -21.89
C LYS A 72 -16.68 18.20 -22.31
N ASN A 73 -17.10 19.39 -22.75
CA ASN A 73 -16.26 20.58 -23.02
C ASN A 73 -15.06 20.37 -23.96
N SER A 74 -15.20 20.82 -25.22
CA SER A 74 -14.09 20.99 -26.15
C SER A 74 -13.19 22.15 -25.71
N LEU A 75 -12.09 21.87 -25.02
CA LEU A 75 -11.02 22.85 -24.86
C LEU A 75 -10.42 23.12 -26.24
N ARG A 76 -10.44 24.38 -26.71
CA ARG A 76 -9.71 24.75 -27.93
C ARG A 76 -8.21 24.61 -27.65
N TYR A 77 -7.50 23.95 -28.57
CA TYR A 77 -6.05 23.80 -28.52
C TYR A 77 -5.36 25.17 -28.35
N ASP A 78 -4.54 25.29 -27.31
CA ASP A 78 -3.77 26.49 -26.96
C ASP A 78 -2.49 26.04 -26.25
N LYS A 79 -1.35 26.12 -26.95
CA LYS A 79 -0.02 25.76 -26.43
C LYS A 79 0.37 26.53 -25.17
N LYS A 80 -0.28 27.67 -24.87
CA LYS A 80 0.03 28.50 -23.69
C LYS A 80 -0.78 28.09 -22.45
N LYS A 81 -1.68 27.11 -22.56
CA LYS A 81 -2.61 26.71 -21.48
C LYS A 81 -2.48 25.23 -21.10
N PHE A 82 -1.31 24.62 -21.31
CA PHE A 82 -1.06 23.21 -20.93
C PHE A 82 -1.23 22.94 -19.42
N SER A 83 -1.09 23.97 -18.57
CA SER A 83 -1.30 23.87 -17.12
C SER A 83 -2.77 23.85 -16.71
N ASN A 84 -3.70 24.14 -17.62
CA ASN A 84 -5.13 24.17 -17.33
C ASN A 84 -5.73 22.78 -17.59
N VAL A 85 -5.43 21.85 -16.68
CA VAL A 85 -6.03 20.52 -16.69
C VAL A 85 -7.41 20.59 -16.04
N ILE A 86 -8.43 20.13 -16.74
CA ILE A 86 -9.75 19.82 -16.16
C ILE A 86 -9.68 18.38 -15.64
N PRO A 87 -9.78 18.14 -14.33
CA PRO A 87 -9.62 16.82 -13.76
C PRO A 87 -10.81 15.91 -14.07
N GLU A 88 -10.53 14.62 -14.28
CA GLU A 88 -11.51 13.54 -14.31
C GLU A 88 -11.27 12.64 -13.11
N LYS A 89 -12.31 12.43 -12.32
CA LYS A 89 -12.21 11.69 -11.06
C LYS A 89 -12.01 10.19 -11.30
N ASN A 90 -11.62 9.52 -10.22
CA ASN A 90 -11.52 8.07 -10.14
C ASN A 90 -12.81 7.40 -10.66
N LEU A 91 -12.63 6.35 -11.47
CA LEU A 91 -13.72 5.56 -12.05
C LEU A 91 -14.28 4.53 -11.07
N GLU A 92 -13.64 4.38 -9.90
CA GLU A 92 -14.05 3.48 -8.82
C GLU A 92 -14.16 2.01 -9.27
N LEU A 93 -13.26 1.58 -10.16
CA LEU A 93 -13.19 0.20 -10.64
C LEU A 93 -12.54 -0.70 -9.59
N ALA A 94 -13.11 -1.90 -9.40
CA ALA A 94 -12.60 -2.88 -8.45
C ALA A 94 -11.12 -3.20 -8.72
N GLY A 95 -10.28 -3.16 -7.68
CA GLY A 95 -8.85 -3.45 -7.80
C GLY A 95 -8.01 -2.37 -8.49
N LEU A 96 -8.59 -1.23 -8.88
CA LEU A 96 -7.89 -0.15 -9.58
C LEU A 96 -8.04 1.20 -8.86
N ILE A 97 -7.01 2.02 -8.98
CA ILE A 97 -7.06 3.46 -8.68
C ILE A 97 -6.87 4.18 -10.01
N SER A 98 -7.75 5.13 -10.31
CA SER A 98 -7.63 5.92 -11.53
C SER A 98 -7.71 7.43 -11.28
N TYR A 99 -7.05 8.20 -12.14
CA TYR A 99 -7.19 9.64 -12.20
C TYR A 99 -6.95 10.09 -13.63
N GLY A 100 -7.79 11.00 -14.11
CA GLY A 100 -7.72 11.49 -15.47
C GLY A 100 -7.76 13.00 -15.56
N GLY A 101 -7.71 13.47 -16.78
CA GLY A 101 -7.92 14.87 -17.05
C GLY A 101 -7.92 15.19 -18.52
N ARG A 102 -8.22 16.45 -18.80
CA ARG A 102 -8.29 17.02 -20.14
C ARG A 102 -7.52 18.31 -20.15
N SER A 103 -6.75 18.55 -21.18
CA SER A 103 -6.01 19.79 -21.36
C SER A 103 -6.12 20.25 -22.81
N SER A 104 -5.56 21.43 -23.09
CA SER A 104 -5.48 21.90 -24.47
C SER A 104 -4.54 21.06 -25.33
N SER A 105 -3.55 20.36 -24.75
CA SER A 105 -2.58 19.52 -25.46
C SER A 105 -2.97 18.04 -25.53
N VAL A 106 -3.82 17.57 -24.61
CA VAL A 106 -4.33 16.20 -24.56
C VAL A 106 -5.84 16.23 -24.33
N GLY A 107 -6.61 15.87 -25.35
CA GLY A 107 -8.08 15.93 -25.34
C GLY A 107 -8.71 15.07 -24.25
N TYR A 108 -8.15 13.88 -23.99
CA TYR A 108 -8.54 13.01 -22.90
C TYR A 108 -7.40 12.10 -22.45
N GLN A 109 -7.30 11.86 -21.15
CA GLN A 109 -6.43 10.84 -20.58
C GLN A 109 -6.97 10.33 -19.24
N MET A 110 -6.81 9.05 -18.99
CA MET A 110 -7.12 8.37 -17.74
C MET A 110 -6.01 7.39 -17.41
N TRP A 111 -5.33 7.61 -16.29
CA TRP A 111 -4.23 6.78 -15.80
C TRP A 111 -4.72 5.82 -14.73
N PHE A 112 -4.12 4.63 -14.68
CA PHE A 112 -4.50 3.56 -13.77
C PHE A 112 -3.30 2.96 -13.05
N THR A 113 -3.53 2.48 -11.83
CA THR A 113 -2.60 1.62 -11.08
C THR A 113 -3.39 0.63 -10.21
N ASP A 114 -2.73 -0.42 -9.72
CA ASP A 114 -3.35 -1.37 -8.79
C ASP A 114 -3.79 -0.69 -7.48
N HIS A 115 -4.97 -1.08 -6.98
CA HIS A 115 -5.40 -0.83 -5.61
C HIS A 115 -4.92 -1.98 -4.72
N HIS A 116 -3.82 -1.77 -3.98
CA HIS A 116 -3.28 -2.79 -3.09
C HIS A 116 -4.13 -2.90 -1.81
N PRO A 117 -4.48 -4.13 -1.36
CA PRO A 117 -5.38 -4.33 -0.22
C PRO A 117 -4.81 -3.85 1.11
N ASP A 118 -3.49 -3.66 1.20
CA ASP A 118 -2.81 -3.21 2.40
C ASP A 118 -2.51 -1.71 2.40
N MET A 119 -3.07 -0.91 1.47
CA MET A 119 -2.88 0.54 1.47
C MET A 119 -3.53 1.22 2.68
N CYS A 120 -2.85 2.19 3.27
CA CYS A 120 -3.39 3.03 4.35
C CYS A 120 -4.50 3.94 3.83
N CYS A 121 -4.27 4.57 2.68
CA CYS A 121 -5.25 5.34 1.92
C CYS A 121 -4.80 5.45 0.46
N ILE A 122 -5.72 5.75 -0.44
CA ILE A 122 -5.43 5.92 -1.88
C ILE A 122 -4.97 7.34 -2.23
N GLY A 123 -5.17 8.33 -1.35
CA GLY A 123 -4.97 9.75 -1.62
C GLY A 123 -3.59 10.11 -2.19
N PRO A 124 -2.47 9.74 -1.55
CA PRO A 124 -1.14 9.95 -2.10
C PRO A 124 -0.94 9.27 -3.48
N THR A 125 -1.49 8.08 -3.69
CA THR A 125 -1.44 7.40 -4.99
C THR A 125 -2.21 8.18 -6.06
N GLU A 126 -3.39 8.73 -5.73
CA GLU A 126 -4.15 9.58 -6.64
C GLU A 126 -3.38 10.87 -6.99
N ARG A 127 -2.66 11.49 -6.05
CA ARG A 127 -1.79 12.64 -6.34
C ARG A 127 -0.68 12.29 -7.35
N TRP A 128 -0.20 11.05 -7.31
CA TRP A 128 0.79 10.54 -8.26
C TRP A 128 0.20 10.43 -9.69
N LEU A 129 -1.01 9.89 -9.81
CA LEU A 129 -1.73 9.80 -11.08
C LEU A 129 -2.11 11.19 -11.61
N GLU A 130 -2.50 12.11 -10.73
CA GLU A 130 -2.72 13.51 -11.06
C GLU A 130 -1.46 14.14 -11.66
N GLN A 131 -0.28 13.93 -11.05
CA GLN A 131 0.96 14.39 -11.66
C GLN A 131 1.28 13.72 -12.98
N ALA A 132 0.94 12.44 -13.19
CA ALA A 132 1.08 11.82 -14.50
C ALA A 132 0.25 12.55 -15.56
N VAL A 133 -0.98 12.97 -15.23
CA VAL A 133 -1.83 13.78 -16.12
C VAL A 133 -1.18 15.12 -16.48
N TYR A 134 -0.65 15.84 -15.48
CA TYR A 134 0.03 17.13 -15.72
C TYR A 134 1.30 16.96 -16.54
N ARG A 135 2.14 15.98 -16.20
CA ARG A 135 3.42 15.74 -16.87
C ARG A 135 3.23 15.28 -18.31
N PHE A 136 2.29 14.38 -18.55
CA PHE A 136 1.97 13.97 -19.91
C PHE A 136 1.42 15.12 -20.75
N SER A 137 0.49 15.93 -20.20
CA SER A 137 -0.02 17.12 -20.90
C SER A 137 1.09 18.11 -21.25
N HIS A 138 2.03 18.32 -20.32
CA HIS A 138 3.17 19.20 -20.49
C HIS A 138 4.15 18.69 -21.56
N ASP A 139 4.46 17.40 -21.55
CA ASP A 139 5.40 16.81 -22.49
C ASP A 139 4.85 16.84 -23.92
N ILE A 140 3.57 16.55 -24.10
CA ILE A 140 2.90 16.68 -25.40
C ILE A 140 2.89 18.14 -25.89
N ALA A 141 2.77 19.12 -24.97
CA ALA A 141 2.78 20.53 -25.33
C ALA A 141 4.16 21.07 -25.77
N ASN A 142 5.25 20.51 -25.23
CA ASN A 142 6.62 20.96 -25.51
C ASN A 142 7.17 20.48 -26.86
N GLU A 143 6.47 19.56 -27.54
CA GLU A 143 6.89 18.95 -28.81
C GLU A 143 8.27 18.26 -28.73
N GLU A 144 8.65 17.51 -29.78
CA GLU A 144 9.82 16.62 -29.72
C GLU A 144 11.15 17.35 -29.50
N GLU A 145 11.29 18.57 -30.00
CA GLU A 145 12.54 19.35 -29.98
C GLU A 145 12.93 19.85 -28.57
N LEU A 146 11.95 20.01 -27.67
CA LEU A 146 12.18 20.50 -26.30
C LEU A 146 11.97 19.40 -25.25
N TYR A 147 11.76 18.15 -25.69
CA TYR A 147 11.53 17.03 -24.80
C TYR A 147 12.81 16.55 -24.13
N THR A 148 12.82 16.57 -22.80
CA THR A 148 13.98 16.21 -21.98
C THR A 148 13.85 14.86 -21.28
N GLY A 149 12.67 14.23 -21.31
CA GLY A 149 12.40 12.96 -20.62
C GLY A 149 12.38 13.03 -19.09
N ILE A 150 12.43 14.24 -18.51
CA ILE A 150 12.55 14.44 -17.05
C ILE A 150 11.28 13.96 -16.30
N SER A 151 10.12 13.95 -16.96
CA SER A 151 8.84 13.56 -16.36
C SER A 151 8.85 12.17 -15.73
N GLY A 152 9.46 11.17 -16.39
CA GLY A 152 9.58 9.82 -15.83
C GLY A 152 10.41 9.80 -14.53
N GLY A 153 11.56 10.47 -14.54
CA GLY A 153 12.42 10.60 -13.35
C GLY A 153 11.75 11.38 -12.21
N PHE A 154 11.00 12.44 -12.53
CA PHE A 154 10.22 13.18 -11.56
C PHE A 154 9.15 12.31 -10.89
N LEU A 155 8.38 11.56 -11.70
CA LEU A 155 7.35 10.67 -11.19
C LEU A 155 7.98 9.56 -10.35
N LYS A 156 9.14 9.02 -10.71
CA LYS A 156 9.81 7.98 -9.91
C LYS A 156 10.10 8.42 -8.46
N GLU A 157 10.50 9.67 -8.26
CA GLU A 157 10.92 10.20 -6.96
C GLU A 157 9.81 10.96 -6.21
N TYR A 158 8.55 10.82 -6.63
CA TYR A 158 7.44 11.67 -6.18
C TYR A 158 6.87 11.34 -4.79
N ALA A 159 7.37 10.32 -4.08
CA ALA A 159 6.72 9.77 -2.88
C ALA A 159 6.43 10.81 -1.78
N THR A 160 7.42 11.61 -1.39
CA THR A 160 7.23 12.62 -0.34
C THR A 160 6.30 13.74 -0.80
N HIS A 161 6.37 14.11 -2.09
CA HIS A 161 5.52 15.13 -2.69
C HIS A 161 4.07 14.67 -2.76
N ALA A 162 3.81 13.41 -3.14
CA ALA A 162 2.50 12.81 -3.16
C ALA A 162 1.81 12.84 -1.79
N VAL A 163 2.54 12.47 -0.73
CA VAL A 163 2.04 12.55 0.65
C VAL A 163 1.78 14.00 1.05
N ARG A 164 2.70 14.91 0.72
CA ARG A 164 2.55 16.34 1.01
C ARG A 164 1.33 16.93 0.33
N ASP A 165 1.13 16.68 -0.96
CA ASP A 165 0.05 17.27 -1.73
C ASP A 165 -1.30 16.78 -1.22
N TYR A 166 -1.41 15.50 -0.92
CA TYR A 166 -2.61 14.95 -0.31
C TYR A 166 -2.91 15.62 1.05
N LEU A 167 -1.91 15.77 1.92
CA LEU A 167 -2.09 16.46 3.19
C LEU A 167 -2.49 17.93 3.01
N VAL A 168 -1.91 18.63 2.04
CA VAL A 168 -2.23 20.03 1.77
C VAL A 168 -3.65 20.18 1.23
N ASP A 169 -4.09 19.29 0.34
CA ASP A 169 -5.44 19.30 -0.19
C ASP A 169 -6.48 19.07 0.91
N GLU A 170 -6.27 18.04 1.74
CA GLU A 170 -7.16 17.76 2.87
C GLU A 170 -7.14 18.89 3.91
N MET A 171 -5.97 19.49 4.16
CA MET A 171 -5.84 20.65 5.03
C MET A 171 -6.62 21.86 4.49
N ASN A 172 -6.54 22.13 3.18
CA ASN A 172 -7.28 23.22 2.55
C ASN A 172 -8.80 22.99 2.61
N VAL A 173 -9.25 21.73 2.53
CA VAL A 173 -10.67 21.37 2.67
C VAL A 173 -11.15 21.59 4.11
N LEU A 174 -10.33 21.24 5.10
CA LEU A 174 -10.72 21.27 6.52
C LEU A 174 -10.54 22.66 7.17
N LEU A 175 -9.49 23.40 6.82
CA LEU A 175 -9.11 24.66 7.47
C LEU A 175 -9.23 25.89 6.56
N GLY A 176 -9.36 25.71 5.24
CA GLY A 176 -9.26 26.79 4.26
C GLY A 176 -7.82 27.11 3.86
N TRP A 177 -7.63 28.18 3.08
CA TRP A 177 -6.35 28.46 2.39
C TRP A 177 -5.30 29.21 3.22
N ASP A 178 -5.71 29.85 4.33
CA ASP A 178 -4.86 30.74 5.13
C ASP A 178 -4.19 30.05 6.35
N THR A 179 -3.83 28.77 6.21
CA THR A 179 -3.14 28.00 7.25
C THR A 179 -1.64 28.33 7.31
N GLN A 180 -1.09 28.34 8.54
CA GLN A 180 0.34 28.55 8.77
C GLN A 180 1.13 27.21 8.83
N ILE A 181 0.44 26.07 8.78
CA ILE A 181 1.09 24.75 8.84
C ILE A 181 1.88 24.51 7.56
N ARG A 182 3.19 24.33 7.71
CA ARG A 182 4.09 23.94 6.62
C ARG A 182 4.32 22.44 6.63
N VAL A 183 3.70 21.73 5.69
CA VAL A 183 3.75 20.26 5.63
C VAL A 183 5.14 19.70 5.34
N TYR A 184 5.95 20.33 4.47
CA TYR A 184 7.30 19.80 4.14
C TYR A 184 8.23 19.68 5.36
N PRO A 185 8.44 20.75 6.17
CA PRO A 185 9.22 20.66 7.41
C PRO A 185 8.76 19.54 8.34
N ILE A 186 7.44 19.35 8.45
CA ILE A 186 6.85 18.27 9.27
C ILE A 186 7.27 16.90 8.74
N LEU A 187 7.06 16.65 7.44
CA LEU A 187 7.43 15.37 6.83
C LEU A 187 8.94 15.09 6.94
N GLU A 188 9.78 16.11 6.71
CA GLU A 188 11.23 15.98 6.89
C GLU A 188 11.62 15.66 8.34
N ALA A 189 11.04 16.36 9.31
CA ALA A 189 11.30 16.12 10.72
C ALA A 189 10.92 14.68 11.10
N ILE A 190 9.77 14.19 10.64
CA ILE A 190 9.31 12.81 10.88
C ILE A 190 10.32 11.80 10.33
N LEU A 191 10.77 11.96 9.08
CA LEU A 191 11.74 11.05 8.48
C LEU A 191 13.10 11.11 9.20
N LYS A 192 13.57 12.31 9.58
CA LYS A 192 14.82 12.48 10.34
C LYS A 192 14.73 11.82 11.74
N ILE A 193 13.63 12.02 12.46
CA ILE A 193 13.38 11.38 13.76
C ILE A 193 13.33 9.85 13.60
N SER A 194 12.65 9.34 12.58
CA SER A 194 12.51 7.89 12.33
C SER A 194 13.85 7.16 12.17
N ARG A 195 14.89 7.87 11.70
CA ARG A 195 16.25 7.34 11.50
C ARG A 195 17.19 7.59 12.68
N THR A 196 16.74 8.26 13.74
CA THR A 196 17.59 8.68 14.86
C THR A 196 17.34 7.80 16.08
N PRO A 197 18.18 6.78 16.34
CA PRO A 197 18.12 6.04 17.59
C PRO A 197 18.62 6.90 18.76
N GLU A 198 18.06 6.65 19.94
CA GLU A 198 18.53 7.26 21.20
C GLU A 198 18.82 6.12 22.18
N GLU A 199 20.02 6.13 22.76
CA GLU A 199 20.53 5.05 23.63
C GLU A 199 20.47 3.64 22.98
N GLY A 200 20.49 3.58 21.65
CA GLY A 200 20.41 2.33 20.87
C GLY A 200 19.01 1.92 20.46
N GLU A 201 17.97 2.59 20.99
CA GLU A 201 16.57 2.25 20.74
C GLU A 201 15.92 3.16 19.68
N TRP A 202 15.11 2.54 18.84
CA TRP A 202 14.34 3.22 17.79
C TRP A 202 13.20 4.06 18.38
N PRO A 203 12.75 5.14 17.71
CA PRO A 203 11.69 6.00 18.23
C PRO A 203 10.38 5.24 18.43
N ILE A 204 9.80 5.38 19.62
CA ILE A 204 8.44 4.93 19.96
C ILE A 204 7.70 6.15 20.51
N GLY A 205 6.38 6.25 20.29
CA GLY A 205 5.56 7.35 20.82
C GLY A 205 4.91 8.19 19.72
N LYS A 206 4.17 9.22 20.12
CA LYS A 206 3.35 10.05 19.21
C LYS A 206 3.83 11.50 19.22
N LEU A 207 4.00 12.08 18.03
CA LEU A 207 4.24 13.51 17.80
C LEU A 207 3.09 14.08 16.97
N MET A 208 2.36 15.03 17.52
CA MET A 208 1.18 15.65 16.92
C MET A 208 1.50 17.10 16.54
N PHE A 209 1.19 17.48 15.31
CA PHE A 209 1.33 18.82 14.77
C PHE A 209 -0.06 19.45 14.65
N VAL A 210 -0.22 20.65 15.20
CA VAL A 210 -1.50 21.38 15.24
C VAL A 210 -1.34 22.82 14.76
N GLU A 211 -2.47 23.43 14.40
CA GLU A 211 -2.58 24.87 14.15
C GLU A 211 -2.32 25.64 15.45
N LYS A 212 -1.63 26.79 15.38
CA LYS A 212 -1.39 27.63 16.56
C LYS A 212 -2.68 28.05 17.26
N GLN A 213 -3.72 28.35 16.47
CA GLN A 213 -5.04 28.72 17.00
C GLN A 213 -5.76 27.56 17.70
N SER A 214 -5.30 26.32 17.49
CA SER A 214 -5.86 25.14 18.16
C SER A 214 -5.23 24.89 19.53
N LEU A 215 -4.11 25.53 19.86
CA LEU A 215 -3.41 25.34 21.15
C LEU A 215 -4.31 25.72 22.33
N ASP A 216 -5.11 26.79 22.21
CA ASP A 216 -6.04 27.24 23.25
C ASP A 216 -7.14 26.21 23.58
N LYS A 217 -7.37 25.25 22.68
CA LYS A 217 -8.35 24.16 22.85
C LYS A 217 -7.73 22.89 23.42
N MET A 218 -6.40 22.84 23.61
CA MET A 218 -5.69 21.65 24.09
C MET A 218 -5.51 21.68 25.61
N ASN A 219 -5.58 20.49 26.21
CA ASN A 219 -5.34 20.24 27.62
C ASN A 219 -3.91 19.71 27.80
N PHE A 220 -2.97 20.62 28.03
CA PHE A 220 -1.59 20.25 28.29
C PHE A 220 -1.43 19.61 29.68
N THR A 221 -0.79 18.44 29.71
CA THR A 221 -0.30 17.82 30.95
C THR A 221 0.98 18.51 31.42
N ALA A 222 1.82 18.91 30.46
CA ALA A 222 3.00 19.72 30.69
C ALA A 222 3.20 20.66 29.50
N GLU A 223 3.40 21.95 29.78
CA GLU A 223 3.68 22.96 28.77
C GLU A 223 5.09 23.53 29.00
N PHE A 224 5.83 23.73 27.93
CA PHE A 224 7.20 24.24 28.00
C PHE A 224 7.20 25.77 27.87
N PRO A 225 7.96 26.49 28.73
CA PRO A 225 8.20 27.91 28.56
C PRO A 225 8.75 28.21 27.16
N GLU A 226 8.36 29.33 26.57
CA GLU A 226 8.69 29.69 25.18
C GLU A 226 10.21 29.67 24.93
N GLU A 227 11.02 30.05 25.92
CA GLU A 227 12.48 30.06 25.84
C GLU A 227 13.12 28.66 25.85
N GLU A 228 12.38 27.65 26.29
CA GLU A 228 12.83 26.26 26.43
C GLU A 228 12.26 25.34 25.35
N GLN A 229 11.33 25.83 24.51
CA GLN A 229 10.68 25.04 23.48
C GLN A 229 11.66 24.49 22.43
N PRO A 230 11.79 23.17 22.28
CA PRO A 230 12.62 22.57 21.24
C PRO A 230 12.14 22.92 19.83
N VAL A 231 13.06 23.32 18.96
CA VAL A 231 12.80 23.51 17.52
C VAL A 231 12.80 22.17 16.79
N LEU A 232 11.94 21.99 15.78
CA LEU A 232 11.80 20.72 15.03
C LEU A 232 13.10 20.22 14.36
N ASP A 233 13.99 21.15 14.00
CA ASP A 233 15.29 20.81 13.42
C ASP A 233 16.24 20.15 14.44
N ASN A 234 15.99 20.31 15.75
CA ASN A 234 16.76 19.65 16.80
C ASN A 234 16.24 18.23 17.06
N VAL A 235 16.42 17.37 16.05
CA VAL A 235 15.93 15.99 16.02
C VAL A 235 16.39 15.17 17.24
N LYS A 236 17.62 15.39 17.73
CA LYS A 236 18.13 14.70 18.93
C LYS A 236 17.35 15.10 20.19
N HIS A 237 17.03 16.39 20.34
CA HIS A 237 16.25 16.86 21.49
C HIS A 237 14.83 16.28 21.45
N ILE A 238 14.18 16.32 20.28
CA ILE A 238 12.83 15.77 20.11
C ILE A 238 12.82 14.27 20.38
N ARG A 239 13.82 13.53 19.88
CA ARG A 239 13.91 12.08 20.12
C ARG A 239 14.03 11.76 21.61
N LYS A 240 14.81 12.52 22.38
CA LYS A 240 14.89 12.39 23.85
C LYS A 240 13.54 12.64 24.51
N LEU A 241 12.87 13.72 24.13
CA LEU A 241 11.55 14.04 24.67
C LEU A 241 10.51 12.98 24.30
N LEU A 242 10.63 12.34 23.14
CA LEU A 242 9.68 11.31 22.71
C LEU A 242 9.64 10.13 23.70
N GLN A 243 10.74 9.86 24.41
CA GLN A 243 10.79 8.85 25.49
C GLN A 243 9.76 9.11 26.60
N THR A 244 9.41 10.37 26.85
CA THR A 244 8.43 10.74 27.89
C THR A 244 7.00 10.31 27.56
N VAL A 245 6.71 10.03 26.28
CA VAL A 245 5.38 9.62 25.80
C VAL A 245 5.36 8.19 25.26
N GLU A 246 6.46 7.44 25.41
CA GLU A 246 6.54 6.03 25.01
C GLU A 246 5.54 5.17 25.78
N ASN A 247 4.91 4.21 25.08
CA ASN A 247 3.95 3.25 25.66
C ASN A 247 2.78 3.89 26.44
N SER A 248 2.38 5.12 26.08
CA SER A 248 1.27 5.84 26.70
C SER A 248 0.32 6.45 25.66
N ASP A 249 -0.81 6.97 26.13
CA ASP A 249 -1.73 7.74 25.28
C ASP A 249 -1.34 9.22 25.15
N LEU A 250 -0.30 9.64 25.88
CA LEU A 250 0.28 10.98 25.77
C LEU A 250 0.95 11.17 24.40
N LYS A 251 1.06 12.44 24.01
CA LYS A 251 1.65 12.87 22.74
C LYS A 251 2.49 14.12 22.98
N LEU A 252 3.63 14.20 22.31
CA LEU A 252 4.29 15.49 22.13
C LEU A 252 3.47 16.32 21.16
N VAL A 253 3.25 17.59 21.47
CA VAL A 253 2.52 18.54 20.64
C VAL A 253 3.48 19.56 20.07
N ALA A 254 3.40 19.77 18.77
CA ALA A 254 4.13 20.77 18.03
C ALA A 254 3.16 21.74 17.37
N ALA A 255 3.51 23.02 17.37
CA ALA A 255 2.86 24.03 16.53
C ALA A 255 3.94 24.75 15.73
N GLU A 256 3.65 25.05 14.48
CA GLU A 256 4.59 25.67 13.54
C GLU A 256 5.91 24.87 13.43
N ASN A 257 6.96 25.31 14.14
CA ASN A 257 8.29 24.71 14.12
C ASN A 257 8.85 24.38 15.51
N THR A 258 8.03 24.41 16.56
CA THR A 258 8.47 24.13 17.94
C THR A 258 7.59 23.11 18.66
N ILE A 259 8.18 22.41 19.62
CA ILE A 259 7.46 21.52 20.55
C ILE A 259 6.93 22.38 21.71
N ILE A 260 5.60 22.40 21.87
CA ILE A 260 4.91 23.21 22.86
C ILE A 260 4.84 22.49 24.21
N GLY A 261 4.62 21.17 24.19
CA GLY A 261 4.42 20.41 25.42
C GLY A 261 3.93 18.99 25.19
N ILE A 262 3.33 18.42 26.23
CA ILE A 262 2.76 17.08 26.28
C ILE A 262 1.26 17.19 26.57
N SER A 263 0.45 16.50 25.77
CA SER A 263 -1.01 16.42 25.94
C SER A 263 -1.49 14.96 25.81
N GLY A 264 -2.66 14.67 26.37
CA GLY A 264 -3.33 13.37 26.30
C GLY A 264 -4.29 13.23 25.12
N GLU A 265 -5.54 12.85 25.43
CA GLU A 265 -6.62 12.71 24.44
C GLU A 265 -7.28 14.06 24.11
N ASP A 266 -6.51 14.94 23.46
CA ASP A 266 -7.11 16.08 22.75
C ASP A 266 -7.33 15.73 21.28
N HIS A 267 -8.45 16.24 20.76
CA HIS A 267 -8.86 16.08 19.36
C HIS A 267 -9.10 17.47 18.76
N PRO A 268 -8.03 18.16 18.33
CA PRO A 268 -8.21 19.37 17.53
C PRO A 268 -8.95 19.03 16.23
N ASP A 269 -9.60 20.04 15.66
CA ASP A 269 -10.34 19.92 14.38
C ASP A 269 -9.42 19.41 13.24
N PHE A 270 -8.13 19.76 13.33
CA PHE A 270 -7.08 19.33 12.42
C PHE A 270 -5.78 18.99 13.17
N SER A 271 -5.18 17.86 12.82
CA SER A 271 -3.85 17.46 13.28
C SER A 271 -3.17 16.53 12.28
N ILE A 272 -1.84 16.67 12.18
CA ILE A 272 -0.99 15.67 11.54
C ILE A 272 -0.27 14.94 12.67
N THR A 273 -0.35 13.61 12.73
CA THR A 273 0.28 12.83 13.81
C THR A 273 1.24 11.79 13.24
N ALA A 274 2.47 11.79 13.74
CA ALA A 274 3.42 10.70 13.55
C ALA A 274 3.34 9.73 14.74
N ASP A 275 2.94 8.49 14.47
CA ASP A 275 2.87 7.37 15.41
C ASP A 275 4.09 6.48 15.19
N PHE A 276 5.16 6.71 15.97
CA PHE A 276 6.41 5.96 15.91
C PHE A 276 6.29 4.63 16.67
N ARG A 277 6.71 3.54 16.03
CA ARG A 277 6.58 2.15 16.52
C ARG A 277 7.91 1.39 16.44
N GLY A 278 9.01 2.09 16.70
CA GLY A 278 10.37 1.61 16.53
C GLY A 278 10.86 1.82 15.10
N LYS A 279 11.17 0.74 14.39
CA LYS A 279 11.78 0.83 13.03
C LYS A 279 10.84 1.36 11.95
N TYR A 280 9.56 1.53 12.26
CA TYR A 280 8.56 2.11 11.36
C TYR A 280 7.58 2.94 12.17
N GLY A 281 6.75 3.70 11.47
CA GLY A 281 5.63 4.41 12.06
C GLY A 281 4.52 4.67 11.05
N PHE A 282 3.47 5.35 11.50
CA PHE A 282 2.36 5.77 10.66
C PHE A 282 2.17 7.27 10.72
N LEU A 283 2.00 7.87 9.55
CA LEU A 283 1.52 9.23 9.41
C LEU A 283 0.00 9.21 9.40
N LYS A 284 -0.61 10.03 10.24
CA LYS A 284 -2.06 10.17 10.36
C LYS A 284 -2.48 11.60 10.11
N LEU A 285 -3.60 11.75 9.44
CA LEU A 285 -4.36 12.97 9.40
C LEU A 285 -5.57 12.79 10.30
N ASN A 286 -5.61 13.54 11.40
CA ASN A 286 -6.53 13.29 12.51
C ASN A 286 -6.44 11.83 12.97
N LYS A 287 -7.51 11.05 12.79
CA LYS A 287 -7.57 9.63 13.16
C LYS A 287 -7.22 8.69 12.00
N ASN A 288 -7.22 9.19 10.77
CA ASN A 288 -7.06 8.39 9.55
C ASN A 288 -5.59 8.21 9.20
N ARG A 289 -5.19 6.98 8.87
CA ARG A 289 -3.83 6.68 8.43
C ARG A 289 -3.66 7.11 6.98
N VAL A 290 -2.63 7.90 6.72
CA VAL A 290 -2.28 8.35 5.37
C VAL A 290 -1.29 7.38 4.73
N CYS A 291 -0.18 7.11 5.43
CA CYS A 291 0.87 6.22 4.98
C CYS A 291 1.68 5.71 6.17
N SER A 292 2.51 4.70 5.95
CA SER A 292 3.59 4.34 6.87
C SER A 292 4.90 5.04 6.49
N PHE A 293 5.85 5.04 7.40
CA PHE A 293 7.22 5.46 7.14
C PHE A 293 8.20 4.50 7.81
N SER A 294 9.31 4.21 7.17
CA SER A 294 10.47 3.50 7.75
C SER A 294 11.71 3.86 6.98
N ASP A 295 12.89 3.72 7.59
CA ASP A 295 14.17 3.94 6.91
C ASP A 295 14.23 5.29 6.16
N GLY A 296 13.49 6.29 6.68
CA GLY A 296 13.24 7.61 6.13
C GLY A 296 12.72 7.66 4.69
N SER A 297 11.86 6.72 4.31
CA SER A 297 10.93 6.88 3.19
C SER A 297 9.49 6.67 3.67
N PHE A 298 8.53 7.26 2.94
CA PHE A 298 7.11 6.99 3.11
C PHE A 298 6.70 5.80 2.25
N GLN A 299 5.71 5.04 2.72
CA GLN A 299 5.15 3.87 2.03
C GLN A 299 3.64 3.80 2.24
N SER A 300 2.86 3.36 1.25
CA SER A 300 1.40 3.27 1.40
C SER A 300 0.95 2.13 2.32
N THR A 301 1.79 1.11 2.55
CA THR A 301 1.41 -0.11 3.29
C THR A 301 0.99 0.15 4.74
N THR A 302 -0.01 -0.61 5.20
CA THR A 302 -0.44 -0.77 6.59
C THR A 302 0.51 -1.67 7.40
N ARG A 303 1.54 -2.23 6.77
CA ARG A 303 2.49 -3.23 7.32
C ARG A 303 1.82 -4.54 7.77
N LYS A 304 0.55 -4.74 7.41
CA LYS A 304 -0.14 -6.01 7.62
C LYS A 304 0.28 -6.99 6.54
N ALA A 305 0.43 -8.25 6.93
CA ALA A 305 0.67 -9.33 5.97
C ALA A 305 -0.48 -9.44 4.96
N LYS A 306 -0.14 -9.58 3.68
CA LYS A 306 -1.11 -9.92 2.61
C LYS A 306 -1.36 -11.41 2.67
N LEU A 307 -2.60 -11.82 2.91
CA LEU A 307 -3.03 -13.22 2.97
C LEU A 307 -4.07 -13.56 1.90
N VAL A 308 -4.08 -12.79 0.79
CA VAL A 308 -5.05 -12.98 -0.31
C VAL A 308 -5.02 -14.41 -0.84
N GLN A 309 -3.84 -15.03 -0.93
CA GLN A 309 -3.70 -16.41 -1.38
C GLN A 309 -4.31 -17.43 -0.40
N VAL A 310 -4.33 -17.13 0.89
CA VAL A 310 -5.01 -17.97 1.88
C VAL A 310 -6.51 -17.84 1.70
N GLU A 311 -6.99 -16.61 1.51
CA GLU A 311 -8.41 -16.34 1.25
C GLU A 311 -8.89 -17.05 -0.03
N GLU A 312 -8.16 -16.91 -1.14
CA GLU A 312 -8.44 -17.61 -2.40
C GLU A 312 -8.45 -19.14 -2.21
N ALA A 313 -7.42 -19.70 -1.55
CA ALA A 313 -7.33 -21.15 -1.35
C ALA A 313 -8.44 -21.71 -0.43
N LEU A 314 -8.90 -20.92 0.55
CA LEU A 314 -10.04 -21.29 1.39
C LEU A 314 -11.37 -21.18 0.63
N MET A 315 -11.53 -20.18 -0.24
CA MET A 315 -12.71 -20.05 -1.11
C MET A 315 -12.81 -21.17 -2.14
N ASP A 316 -11.68 -21.67 -2.65
CA ASP A 316 -11.60 -22.79 -3.60
C ASP A 316 -11.75 -24.17 -2.91
N SER A 317 -11.83 -24.23 -1.58
CA SER A 317 -11.96 -25.48 -0.82
C SER A 317 -13.42 -25.94 -0.68
N ASP A 318 -13.62 -27.21 -0.32
CA ASP A 318 -14.95 -27.79 -0.05
C ASP A 318 -15.56 -27.38 1.31
N MET A 319 -14.96 -26.40 2.00
CA MET A 319 -15.42 -25.93 3.31
C MET A 319 -16.73 -25.14 3.21
N ASP A 320 -17.49 -25.12 4.30
CA ASP A 320 -18.61 -24.19 4.43
C ASP A 320 -18.10 -22.73 4.40
N PRO A 321 -18.75 -21.80 3.66
CA PRO A 321 -18.29 -20.42 3.54
C PRO A 321 -18.17 -19.67 4.87
N GLU A 322 -19.01 -19.97 5.87
CA GLU A 322 -18.93 -19.34 7.20
C GLU A 322 -17.68 -19.84 7.94
N ASP A 323 -17.43 -21.16 7.93
CA ASP A 323 -16.25 -21.76 8.55
C ASP A 323 -14.96 -21.32 7.84
N ALA A 324 -14.95 -21.24 6.51
CA ALA A 324 -13.80 -20.70 5.74
C ALA A 324 -13.48 -19.25 6.14
N THR A 325 -14.52 -18.43 6.31
CA THR A 325 -14.38 -17.02 6.74
C THR A 325 -13.81 -16.93 8.16
N ASP A 326 -14.27 -17.77 9.08
CA ASP A 326 -13.79 -17.77 10.46
C ASP A 326 -12.36 -18.34 10.57
N LEU A 327 -12.03 -19.38 9.81
CA LEU A 327 -10.68 -19.90 9.70
C LEU A 327 -9.71 -18.82 9.18
N PHE A 328 -10.12 -18.08 8.14
CA PHE A 328 -9.33 -16.96 7.62
C PHE A 328 -9.07 -15.88 8.68
N LYS A 329 -10.08 -15.51 9.49
CA LYS A 329 -9.91 -14.55 10.60
C LYS A 329 -8.94 -15.08 11.66
N ILE A 330 -9.05 -16.36 12.03
CA ILE A 330 -8.17 -17.02 13.00
C ILE A 330 -6.72 -16.96 12.52
N ILE A 331 -6.46 -17.41 11.29
CA ILE A 331 -5.13 -17.40 10.67
C ILE A 331 -4.58 -15.98 10.61
N THR A 332 -5.37 -15.03 10.13
CA THR A 332 -5.00 -13.61 10.04
C THR A 332 -4.63 -13.04 11.42
N GLY A 333 -5.39 -13.39 12.46
CA GLY A 333 -5.12 -12.99 13.84
C GLY A 333 -3.77 -13.49 14.36
N ILE A 334 -3.41 -14.75 14.06
CA ILE A 334 -2.12 -15.34 14.47
C ILE A 334 -0.98 -14.71 13.67
N VAL A 335 -1.10 -14.64 12.34
CA VAL A 335 -0.09 -14.07 11.44
C VAL A 335 0.21 -12.61 11.81
N HIS A 336 -0.82 -11.79 12.03
CA HIS A 336 -0.64 -10.40 12.41
C HIS A 336 -0.03 -10.25 13.79
N ASN A 337 -0.37 -11.12 14.75
CA ASN A 337 0.29 -11.12 16.05
C ASN A 337 1.78 -11.41 15.90
N ALA A 338 2.14 -12.47 15.16
CA ALA A 338 3.52 -12.85 14.90
C ALA A 338 4.32 -11.75 14.19
N ALA A 339 3.76 -11.17 13.13
CA ALA A 339 4.38 -10.06 12.40
C ALA A 339 4.56 -8.82 13.28
N SER A 340 3.55 -8.47 14.09
CA SER A 340 3.62 -7.31 14.99
C SER A 340 4.69 -7.45 16.08
N GLN A 341 4.90 -8.68 16.57
CA GLN A 341 5.90 -9.00 17.60
C GLN A 341 7.25 -9.46 17.02
N ARG A 342 7.37 -9.54 15.69
CA ARG A 342 8.56 -9.94 14.94
C ARG A 342 9.15 -11.30 15.34
N HIS A 343 8.30 -12.25 15.71
CA HIS A 343 8.75 -13.63 15.83
C HIS A 343 8.36 -14.38 14.55
N GLY A 344 9.25 -15.25 14.09
CA GLY A 344 8.91 -16.17 13.02
C GLY A 344 7.86 -17.17 13.50
N CYS A 345 6.96 -17.58 12.62
CA CYS A 345 5.92 -18.56 12.90
C CYS A 345 5.63 -19.38 11.64
N THR A 346 5.28 -20.66 11.83
CA THR A 346 4.74 -21.51 10.77
C THR A 346 3.37 -22.02 11.18
N ILE A 347 2.41 -21.95 10.27
CA ILE A 347 1.04 -22.44 10.47
C ILE A 347 0.76 -23.44 9.35
N VAL A 348 0.35 -24.65 9.71
CA VAL A 348 -0.24 -25.64 8.80
C VAL A 348 -1.74 -25.56 8.95
N VAL A 349 -2.42 -25.33 7.83
CA VAL A 349 -3.87 -25.39 7.70
C VAL A 349 -4.19 -26.69 6.99
N ASP A 350 -4.81 -27.61 7.72
CA ASP A 350 -5.17 -28.93 7.24
C ASP A 350 -6.63 -28.95 6.79
N LEU A 351 -6.82 -29.06 5.47
CA LEU A 351 -8.14 -29.09 4.84
C LEU A 351 -8.68 -30.51 4.64
N ASN A 352 -8.02 -31.53 5.18
CA ASN A 352 -8.55 -32.89 5.13
C ASN A 352 -9.81 -33.04 6.00
N GLU A 353 -10.69 -33.97 5.63
CA GLU A 353 -11.91 -34.30 6.39
C GLU A 353 -11.59 -34.70 7.84
N HIS A 354 -10.43 -35.32 8.05
CA HIS A 354 -9.88 -35.63 9.36
C HIS A 354 -8.46 -35.09 9.45
N PRO A 355 -8.10 -34.37 10.53
CA PRO A 355 -6.75 -33.86 10.74
C PRO A 355 -5.71 -34.97 10.62
N GLY A 356 -4.75 -34.77 9.74
CA GLY A 356 -3.61 -35.65 9.53
C GLY A 356 -2.72 -35.69 10.76
N PHE A 357 -2.04 -36.82 10.95
CA PHE A 357 -1.06 -36.91 12.02
C PHE A 357 0.17 -36.06 11.69
N MET A 358 0.61 -35.23 12.64
CA MET A 358 1.88 -34.51 12.56
C MET A 358 2.74 -34.77 13.78
N MET A 359 4.06 -34.82 13.55
CA MET A 359 5.05 -35.00 14.61
C MET A 359 5.23 -33.68 15.37
N GLY A 360 4.60 -33.56 16.54
CA GLY A 360 4.67 -32.37 17.39
C GLY A 360 4.17 -32.62 18.80
N HIS A 361 3.75 -31.56 19.50
CA HIS A 361 3.04 -31.65 20.76
C HIS A 361 1.53 -31.69 20.53
N SER A 362 0.97 -32.90 20.53
CA SER A 362 -0.47 -33.11 20.40
C SER A 362 -1.23 -32.72 21.65
N LEU A 363 -2.36 -32.05 21.44
CA LEU A 363 -3.29 -31.71 22.51
C LEU A 363 -4.27 -32.86 22.70
N VAL A 364 -4.45 -33.29 23.96
CA VAL A 364 -5.45 -34.32 24.29
C VAL A 364 -6.86 -33.87 23.89
N ASN A 365 -7.13 -32.57 24.05
CA ASN A 365 -8.34 -31.92 23.55
C ASN A 365 -7.92 -30.76 22.64
N PRO A 366 -8.23 -30.81 21.34
CA PRO A 366 -7.97 -29.70 20.43
C PRO A 366 -8.64 -28.40 20.90
N LEU A 367 -7.95 -27.26 20.76
CA LEU A 367 -8.46 -25.97 21.22
C LEU A 367 -9.39 -25.37 20.17
N ASP A 368 -10.62 -25.02 20.55
CA ASP A 368 -11.55 -24.30 19.67
C ASP A 368 -11.11 -22.84 19.51
N LEU A 369 -10.63 -22.48 18.33
CA LEU A 369 -10.05 -21.16 18.07
C LEU A 369 -11.09 -20.06 17.85
N ARG A 370 -12.38 -20.41 17.84
CA ARG A 370 -13.47 -19.41 17.93
C ARG A 370 -13.54 -18.80 19.32
N ASN A 371 -13.04 -19.50 20.34
CA ASN A 371 -12.91 -18.95 21.68
C ASN A 371 -11.71 -17.96 21.73
N PRO A 372 -11.93 -16.70 22.14
CA PRO A 372 -10.86 -15.70 22.24
C PRO A 372 -9.68 -16.11 23.13
N GLU A 373 -9.93 -16.80 24.25
CA GLU A 373 -8.87 -17.25 25.16
C GLU A 373 -7.99 -18.33 24.52
N SER A 374 -8.62 -19.26 23.80
CA SER A 374 -7.93 -20.30 23.05
C SER A 374 -7.11 -19.72 21.89
N LEU A 375 -7.64 -18.69 21.21
CA LEU A 375 -6.91 -17.97 20.16
C LEU A 375 -5.69 -17.21 20.72
N GLU A 376 -5.80 -16.55 21.88
CA GLU A 376 -4.66 -15.91 22.55
C GLU A 376 -3.59 -16.92 23.00
N LEU A 377 -4.02 -18.10 23.46
CA LEU A 377 -3.10 -19.19 23.74
C LEU A 377 -2.42 -19.68 22.46
N ALA A 378 -3.15 -19.86 21.36
CA ALA A 378 -2.56 -20.25 20.07
C ALA A 378 -1.53 -19.22 19.57
N LYS A 379 -1.81 -17.92 19.69
CA LYS A 379 -0.84 -16.85 19.42
C LYS A 379 0.42 -16.98 20.29
N SER A 380 0.27 -17.37 21.56
CA SER A 380 1.42 -17.59 22.45
C SER A 380 2.23 -18.84 22.07
N LEU A 381 1.55 -19.94 21.73
CA LEU A 381 2.17 -21.19 21.26
C LEU A 381 2.90 -21.01 19.93
N SER A 382 2.43 -20.08 19.08
CA SER A 382 3.03 -19.75 17.79
C SER A 382 4.48 -19.25 17.84
N LYS A 383 4.97 -18.92 19.05
CA LYS A 383 6.34 -18.50 19.34
C LYS A 383 7.31 -19.67 19.51
N VAL A 384 6.78 -20.87 19.78
CA VAL A 384 7.58 -22.09 19.94
C VAL A 384 8.12 -22.52 18.58
N ASP A 385 9.32 -23.10 18.56
CA ASP A 385 9.92 -23.54 17.31
C ASP A 385 9.16 -24.75 16.73
N GLY A 386 8.94 -24.75 15.41
CA GLY A 386 8.03 -25.66 14.72
C GLY A 386 6.74 -24.98 14.25
N ALA A 387 5.77 -25.77 13.81
CA ALA A 387 4.52 -25.28 13.25
C ALA A 387 3.32 -25.47 14.18
N LEU A 388 2.30 -24.62 14.02
CA LEU A 388 0.95 -24.86 14.53
C LEU A 388 0.17 -25.72 13.54
N HIS A 389 -0.64 -26.65 14.05
CA HIS A 389 -1.54 -27.47 13.24
C HIS A 389 -2.99 -27.07 13.48
N ILE A 390 -3.60 -26.44 12.50
CA ILE A 390 -4.99 -25.99 12.56
C ILE A 390 -5.79 -26.78 11.53
N GLY A 391 -6.86 -27.45 11.97
CA GLY A 391 -7.76 -28.18 11.09
C GLY A 391 -8.85 -27.30 10.49
N ALA A 392 -9.47 -27.78 9.41
CA ALA A 392 -10.71 -27.21 8.85
C ALA A 392 -11.86 -27.14 9.87
N ASP A 393 -11.78 -27.91 10.98
CA ASP A 393 -12.71 -27.88 12.09
C ASP A 393 -12.55 -26.67 13.04
N LEU A 394 -11.72 -25.69 12.66
CA LEU A 394 -11.41 -24.45 13.39
C LEU A 394 -10.68 -24.69 14.72
N LYS A 395 -9.99 -25.83 14.86
CA LYS A 395 -9.28 -26.19 16.08
C LYS A 395 -7.78 -26.27 15.89
N LEU A 396 -7.05 -25.94 16.96
CA LEU A 396 -5.63 -26.23 17.08
C LEU A 396 -5.47 -27.66 17.63
N HIS A 397 -4.86 -28.55 16.85
CA HIS A 397 -4.63 -29.96 17.21
C HIS A 397 -3.23 -30.17 17.82
N ASP A 398 -2.22 -29.56 17.21
CA ASP A 398 -0.82 -29.73 17.58
C ASP A 398 -0.04 -28.40 17.51
N PHE A 399 1.05 -28.31 18.25
CA PHE A 399 2.01 -27.21 18.15
C PHE A 399 3.45 -27.75 18.17
N ALA A 400 4.41 -26.90 17.77
CA ALA A 400 5.81 -27.29 17.59
C ALA A 400 5.98 -28.47 16.60
N CYS A 401 5.13 -28.51 15.57
CA CYS A 401 5.13 -29.58 14.58
C CYS A 401 6.37 -29.50 13.69
N LEU A 402 6.96 -30.66 13.40
CA LEU A 402 8.06 -30.82 12.47
C LEU A 402 7.50 -31.02 11.06
N LEU A 403 7.93 -30.15 10.14
CA LEU A 403 7.59 -30.25 8.74
C LEU A 403 8.68 -31.04 8.02
N GLU A 404 8.42 -32.33 7.82
CA GLU A 404 9.26 -33.23 7.05
C GLU A 404 8.83 -33.28 5.58
N GLY A 405 9.76 -33.62 4.70
CA GLY A 405 9.46 -33.81 3.29
C GLY A 405 10.71 -33.97 2.45
N SER A 406 10.55 -34.54 1.27
CA SER A 406 11.60 -34.75 0.29
C SER A 406 12.02 -33.45 -0.40
N TYR A 407 13.22 -33.45 -0.98
CA TYR A 407 13.71 -32.33 -1.78
C TYR A 407 12.74 -31.96 -2.92
N VAL A 408 12.54 -30.66 -3.13
CA VAL A 408 11.71 -30.14 -4.23
C VAL A 408 12.41 -29.04 -5.05
N PRO A 409 12.14 -28.98 -6.38
CA PRO A 409 12.55 -27.85 -7.20
C PRO A 409 11.90 -26.56 -6.69
N GLY A 410 12.70 -25.53 -6.38
CA GLY A 410 12.21 -24.26 -5.83
C GLY A 410 12.77 -23.90 -4.44
N GLU A 411 13.47 -24.83 -3.79
CA GLU A 411 14.23 -24.51 -2.59
C GLU A 411 15.28 -23.41 -2.82
N SER A 412 15.39 -22.51 -1.85
CA SER A 412 16.32 -21.38 -1.91
C SER A 412 17.22 -21.36 -0.69
N ARG A 413 18.54 -21.45 -0.92
CA ARG A 413 19.57 -21.27 0.13
C ARG A 413 19.57 -19.86 0.72
N GLY A 414 18.99 -18.88 0.00
CA GLY A 414 18.81 -17.52 0.50
C GLY A 414 17.62 -17.37 1.45
N ARG A 415 16.77 -18.39 1.60
CA ARG A 415 15.62 -18.40 2.50
C ARG A 415 15.89 -19.32 3.70
N GLY A 416 15.22 -19.04 4.82
CA GLY A 416 15.40 -19.75 6.08
C GLY A 416 14.84 -21.18 6.09
N ALA A 417 15.18 -21.94 7.13
CA ALA A 417 14.77 -23.34 7.29
C ALA A 417 13.24 -23.53 7.25
N ARG A 418 12.47 -22.67 7.93
CA ARG A 418 10.98 -22.73 7.93
C ARG A 418 10.39 -22.67 6.53
N PHE A 419 10.94 -21.82 5.66
CA PHE A 419 10.50 -21.68 4.27
C PHE A 419 10.76 -22.97 3.49
N ASN A 420 11.98 -23.50 3.53
CA ASN A 420 12.32 -24.69 2.77
C ASN A 420 11.59 -25.93 3.29
N SER A 421 11.41 -26.09 4.62
CA SER A 421 10.64 -27.18 5.20
C SER A 421 9.15 -27.14 4.80
N ALA A 422 8.54 -25.96 4.78
CA ALA A 422 7.16 -25.79 4.33
C ALA A 422 6.97 -26.19 2.85
N LEU A 423 7.94 -25.85 1.99
CA LEU A 423 7.88 -26.19 0.57
C LEU A 423 7.94 -27.70 0.36
N ARG A 424 8.85 -28.38 1.06
CA ARG A 424 8.96 -29.85 0.99
C ARG A 424 7.70 -30.53 1.51
N PHE A 425 7.20 -30.09 2.65
CA PHE A 425 6.04 -30.67 3.30
C PHE A 425 4.77 -30.57 2.42
N THR A 426 4.49 -29.37 1.88
CA THR A 426 3.31 -29.16 1.01
C THR A 426 3.38 -29.90 -0.32
N ALA A 427 4.56 -30.33 -0.76
CA ALA A 427 4.70 -31.14 -1.97
C ALA A 427 4.21 -32.59 -1.79
N GLU A 428 4.22 -33.08 -0.56
CA GLU A 428 3.76 -34.43 -0.20
C GLU A 428 2.33 -34.41 0.38
N HIS A 429 1.77 -33.22 0.65
CA HIS A 429 0.46 -33.04 1.29
C HIS A 429 -0.38 -32.01 0.52
N GLU A 430 -1.11 -32.48 -0.51
CA GLU A 430 -1.84 -31.61 -1.46
C GLU A 430 -2.99 -30.80 -0.81
N SER A 431 -3.64 -31.36 0.22
CA SER A 431 -4.76 -30.73 0.95
C SER A 431 -4.31 -29.84 2.11
N MET A 432 -3.03 -29.48 2.19
CA MET A 432 -2.49 -28.66 3.27
C MET A 432 -1.90 -27.36 2.74
N ILE A 433 -2.27 -26.26 3.41
CA ILE A 433 -1.70 -24.94 3.16
C ILE A 433 -0.71 -24.64 4.28
N VAL A 434 0.50 -24.23 3.93
CA VAL A 434 1.50 -23.81 4.93
C VAL A 434 1.81 -22.33 4.79
N ILE A 435 1.67 -21.61 5.90
CA ILE A 435 1.92 -20.17 6.00
C ILE A 435 3.16 -19.97 6.86
N VAL A 436 4.17 -19.33 6.28
CA VAL A 436 5.43 -19.00 6.95
C VAL A 436 5.52 -17.49 7.13
N VAL A 437 5.52 -17.05 8.39
CA VAL A 437 5.81 -15.68 8.79
C VAL A 437 7.29 -15.60 9.11
N SER A 438 8.04 -14.80 8.36
CA SER A 438 9.45 -14.58 8.65
C SER A 438 9.64 -13.43 9.63
N SER A 439 10.75 -13.44 10.38
CA SER A 439 11.07 -12.41 11.37
C SER A 439 11.39 -11.05 10.74
N ASP A 440 11.71 -11.01 9.45
CA ASP A 440 11.89 -9.80 8.63
C ASP A 440 10.59 -9.31 7.94
N ASN A 441 9.44 -9.86 8.33
CA ASN A 441 8.07 -9.54 7.89
C ASN A 441 7.56 -9.98 6.50
N PRO A 442 8.26 -10.73 5.62
CA PRO A 442 7.59 -11.39 4.52
C PRO A 442 6.76 -12.57 5.05
N VAL A 443 5.51 -12.64 4.61
CA VAL A 443 4.66 -13.83 4.74
C VAL A 443 4.70 -14.59 3.43
N SER A 444 4.90 -15.90 3.49
CA SER A 444 4.88 -16.79 2.34
C SER A 444 3.82 -17.86 2.57
N VAL A 445 2.96 -18.04 1.58
CA VAL A 445 1.90 -19.06 1.58
C VAL A 445 2.31 -20.12 0.57
N MET A 446 2.21 -21.39 0.96
CA MET A 446 2.65 -22.53 0.14
C MET A 446 1.58 -23.61 0.10
N MET A 447 1.43 -24.23 -1.07
CA MET A 447 0.53 -25.35 -1.32
C MET A 447 1.07 -26.16 -2.50
N GLY A 448 0.96 -27.50 -2.45
CA GLY A 448 1.39 -28.38 -3.54
C GLY A 448 2.87 -28.25 -3.92
N GLY A 449 3.76 -27.93 -2.95
CA GLY A 449 5.19 -27.78 -3.21
C GLY A 449 5.60 -26.51 -3.93
N THR A 450 4.69 -25.52 -3.99
CA THR A 450 4.95 -24.22 -4.63
C THR A 450 4.60 -23.07 -3.69
N VAL A 451 5.24 -21.92 -3.88
CA VAL A 451 4.81 -20.68 -3.21
C VAL A 451 3.63 -20.13 -4.01
N LEU A 452 2.51 -19.89 -3.34
CA LEU A 452 1.36 -19.23 -3.94
C LEU A 452 1.71 -17.77 -4.18
N GLU A 453 2.06 -17.46 -5.42
CA GLU A 453 2.10 -16.08 -5.89
C GLU A 453 0.67 -15.63 -6.15
N THR A 454 0.32 -14.42 -5.73
CA THR A 454 -0.95 -13.83 -6.16
C THR A 454 -0.98 -13.79 -7.69
N LYS A 455 -2.13 -14.07 -8.31
CA LYS A 455 -2.35 -14.07 -9.78
C LYS A 455 -2.01 -12.76 -10.51
N TRP A 456 -1.52 -11.72 -9.83
CA TRP A 456 -0.89 -10.53 -10.41
C TRP A 456 0.46 -10.88 -11.07
N LYS A 457 0.44 -11.76 -12.07
CA LYS A 457 1.65 -11.98 -12.86
C LYS A 457 1.97 -10.69 -13.61
N HIS A 458 3.23 -10.25 -13.50
CA HIS A 458 3.83 -9.31 -14.45
C HIS A 458 4.08 -10.01 -15.79
N GLU A 459 3.03 -10.61 -16.36
CA GLU A 459 3.10 -11.11 -17.72
C GLU A 459 2.97 -9.91 -18.65
N ALA A 460 4.01 -9.69 -19.47
CA ALA A 460 3.98 -8.66 -20.47
C ALA A 460 2.82 -8.93 -21.44
N SER A 461 2.02 -7.90 -21.71
CA SER A 461 0.92 -8.01 -22.65
C SER A 461 1.43 -8.45 -24.02
N LEU A 462 0.79 -9.49 -24.58
CA LEU A 462 1.04 -9.91 -25.96
C LEU A 462 0.37 -8.95 -26.96
N ILE A 463 -0.68 -8.26 -26.51
CA ILE A 463 -1.54 -7.39 -27.33
C ILE A 463 -1.06 -5.93 -27.24
N CYS A 464 -0.80 -5.42 -26.03
CA CYS A 464 -0.51 -4.01 -25.76
C CYS A 464 0.99 -3.71 -25.60
N LYS A 465 1.86 -4.24 -26.49
CA LYS A 465 3.29 -3.81 -26.55
C LYS A 465 3.46 -2.41 -27.12
N ILE A 466 2.44 -1.93 -27.81
CA ILE A 466 2.28 -0.59 -28.36
C ILE A 466 0.86 -0.11 -28.03
N PRO A 467 0.60 1.20 -28.05
CA PRO A 467 -0.76 1.70 -27.94
C PRO A 467 -1.65 1.13 -29.06
N VAL A 468 -2.85 0.67 -28.72
CA VAL A 468 -3.83 0.12 -29.65
C VAL A 468 -5.17 0.86 -29.53
N PRO A 469 -5.98 0.93 -30.60
CA PRO A 469 -7.34 1.43 -30.49
C PRO A 469 -8.14 0.63 -29.45
N LEU A 470 -8.88 1.31 -28.57
CA LEU A 470 -9.62 0.66 -27.49
C LEU A 470 -10.64 -0.35 -28.01
N GLU A 471 -11.28 -0.05 -29.14
CA GLU A 471 -12.21 -0.95 -29.82
C GLU A 471 -11.60 -2.33 -30.15
N HIS A 472 -10.35 -2.35 -30.60
CA HIS A 472 -9.64 -3.59 -30.92
C HIS A 472 -9.23 -4.36 -29.66
N TRP A 473 -8.89 -3.64 -28.59
CA TRP A 473 -8.53 -4.27 -27.33
C TRP A 473 -9.72 -4.93 -26.66
N VAL A 474 -10.89 -4.25 -26.62
CA VAL A 474 -12.14 -4.83 -26.10
C VAL A 474 -12.57 -6.04 -26.93
N ALA A 475 -12.49 -5.96 -28.25
CA ALA A 475 -12.88 -7.06 -29.14
C ALA A 475 -11.94 -8.28 -29.11
N ALA A 476 -10.74 -8.15 -28.54
CA ALA A 476 -9.78 -9.25 -28.43
C ALA A 476 -10.01 -10.14 -27.19
N SER A 477 -10.88 -9.72 -26.28
CA SER A 477 -11.27 -10.45 -25.07
C SER A 477 -12.62 -11.17 -25.20
N ASP A 478 -13.36 -10.93 -26.30
CA ASP A 478 -14.53 -11.70 -26.75
C ASP A 478 -14.07 -12.94 -27.55
#